data_AF-A0A9X3CS09-F1
#
_entry.id   AF-A0A9X3CS09-F1
#
_cell.length_a   1.000
_cell.length_b   1.000
_cell.length_c   1.000
_cell.angle_alpha   90.00
_cell.angle_beta   90.00
_cell.angle_gamma   90.00
#
_symmetry.space_group_name_H-M   'P 1'
#
loop_
_entity.id
_entity.type
_entity.pdbx_description
1 polymer ?
#
loop_
_entity_poly.entity_id
_entity_poly.type
_entity_poly.pdbx_seq_one_letter_code
_entity_poly.pdbx_strand_id
1 'polypeptide(L)'
;MKLAFRSTLLLCVPLVVIGCATPSYEGQGEYFELTRRNVIERDLSPFKETQIRQTEGATLAVTPKAPQKATAPTGKRYIVRNGETYRDGLRRWLKSEGYDNIAWNLSSKAELALAQTAPHVFNRQGTLKTAITLLSGELDTPIRLTVNHKAKVAGIYDFEDLPLITHVKGGSLKQVLRDVVLHYGYRWVEGDDSARSYLAKRDYQFGADYYLLTTENDIDGALTAILDAYPVKAQILASTGQVFIVED
;
A
#
# COMPACT_ATOMS: atom_id res chain seq x y z
N MET A 1 -30.03 61.91 -39.49
CA MET A 1 -28.69 62.46 -39.18
C MET A 1 -27.66 61.37 -39.42
N LYS A 2 -26.65 61.65 -40.28
CA LYS A 2 -25.37 60.91 -40.47
C LYS A 2 -24.57 60.95 -39.13
N LEU A 3 -23.57 60.15 -38.77
CA LEU A 3 -22.43 59.43 -39.40
C LEU A 3 -22.08 58.24 -38.46
N ALA A 4 -21.76 57.02 -38.92
CA ALA A 4 -20.47 56.50 -39.41
C ALA A 4 -19.26 56.57 -38.43
N PHE A 5 -18.78 55.40 -37.96
CA PHE A 5 -17.35 55.09 -37.65
C PHE A 5 -17.19 53.55 -37.49
N ARG A 6 -16.60 52.85 -38.48
CA ARG A 6 -15.23 52.26 -38.51
C ARG A 6 -15.02 51.13 -37.48
N SER A 7 -14.95 49.84 -37.85
CA SER A 7 -13.93 49.11 -38.64
C SER A 7 -12.60 48.90 -37.89
N THR A 8 -11.99 47.73 -38.15
CA THR A 8 -10.69 47.17 -37.69
C THR A 8 -10.67 46.59 -36.26
N LEU A 9 -10.12 45.40 -35.96
CA LEU A 9 -9.14 44.57 -36.66
C LEU A 9 -9.24 43.12 -36.07
N LEU A 10 -9.51 42.12 -36.91
CA LEU A 10 -9.31 40.70 -36.57
C LEU A 10 -7.80 40.44 -36.62
N LEU A 11 -7.17 40.17 -35.47
CA LEU A 11 -5.77 39.74 -35.41
C LEU A 11 -5.73 38.20 -35.37
N CYS A 12 -5.58 37.59 -36.54
CA CYS A 12 -5.15 36.20 -36.67
C CYS A 12 -3.71 36.08 -36.13
N VAL A 13 -3.56 35.35 -35.02
CA VAL A 13 -2.25 34.93 -34.52
C VAL A 13 -1.88 33.62 -35.23
N PRO A 14 -0.82 33.56 -36.05
CA PRO A 14 -0.33 32.30 -36.59
C PRO A 14 0.40 31.53 -35.47
N LEU A 15 -0.08 30.30 -35.19
CA LEU A 15 0.67 29.29 -34.45
C LEU A 15 1.96 28.97 -35.24
N VAL A 16 3.09 29.45 -34.74
CA VAL A 16 4.40 28.90 -35.12
C VAL A 16 4.59 27.60 -34.36
N VAL A 17 4.41 26.47 -35.05
CA VAL A 17 4.82 25.16 -34.57
C VAL A 17 6.35 25.10 -34.65
N ILE A 18 7.03 25.47 -33.56
CA ILE A 18 8.44 25.18 -33.40
C ILE A 18 8.53 23.71 -32.98
N GLY A 19 8.78 22.85 -33.97
CA GLY A 19 9.22 21.48 -33.70
C GLY A 19 10.57 21.54 -32.99
N CYS A 20 10.59 21.18 -31.71
CA CYS A 20 11.83 20.89 -31.00
C CYS A 20 12.43 19.61 -31.60
N ALA A 21 13.31 19.77 -32.58
CA ALA A 21 14.27 18.73 -32.94
C ALA A 21 15.13 18.48 -31.69
N THR A 22 15.00 17.29 -31.09
CA THR A 22 15.95 16.84 -30.08
C THR A 22 17.33 16.79 -30.72
N PRO A 23 18.37 17.41 -30.13
CA PRO A 23 19.72 17.24 -30.64
C PRO A 23 20.08 15.76 -30.56
N SER A 24 20.58 15.22 -31.68
CA SER A 24 21.22 13.92 -31.72
C SER A 24 22.42 13.95 -30.78
N TYR A 25 22.36 13.14 -29.73
CA TYR A 25 23.45 12.95 -28.78
C TYR A 25 24.61 12.22 -29.49
N GLU A 26 25.65 12.96 -29.85
CA GLU A 26 26.96 12.39 -30.18
C GLU A 26 27.71 12.15 -28.87
N GLY A 27 27.72 10.88 -28.43
CA GLY A 27 28.36 10.46 -27.19
C GLY A 27 29.86 10.78 -27.19
N GLN A 28 30.28 11.60 -26.23
CA GLN A 28 31.68 11.96 -26.00
C GLN A 28 32.33 10.92 -25.06
N GLY A 29 32.46 9.67 -25.53
CA GLY A 29 33.28 8.65 -24.87
C GLY A 29 33.02 8.48 -23.36
N GLU A 30 31.78 8.61 -22.91
CA GLU A 30 31.45 8.50 -21.49
C GLU A 30 31.72 7.08 -20.97
N TYR A 31 32.48 7.03 -19.87
CA TYR A 31 32.80 5.79 -19.17
C TYR A 31 31.58 5.38 -18.34
N PHE A 32 30.87 4.34 -18.79
CA PHE A 32 29.78 3.76 -18.03
C PHE A 32 30.34 2.83 -16.94
N GLU A 33 30.40 3.29 -15.69
CA GLU A 33 30.57 2.38 -14.57
C GLU A 33 29.27 1.60 -14.36
N LEU A 34 29.25 0.37 -14.89
CA LEU A 34 28.16 -0.59 -14.68
C LEU A 34 28.17 -1.06 -13.22
N THR A 35 27.47 -0.35 -12.34
CA THR A 35 27.27 -0.79 -10.96
C THR A 35 26.30 -1.98 -10.95
N ARG A 36 26.88 -3.18 -10.87
CA ARG A 36 26.25 -4.50 -10.69
C ARG A 36 25.56 -5.10 -11.92
N ARG A 37 26.39 -5.67 -12.81
CA ARG A 37 25.99 -6.75 -13.74
C ARG A 37 26.52 -8.08 -13.20
N ASN A 38 25.64 -9.08 -13.04
CA ASN A 38 26.07 -10.46 -12.86
C ASN A 38 26.61 -10.98 -14.21
N VAL A 39 27.92 -10.91 -14.38
CA VAL A 39 28.61 -11.54 -15.52
C VAL A 39 28.73 -13.03 -15.20
N ILE A 40 27.98 -13.86 -15.93
CA ILE A 40 28.21 -15.31 -15.92
C ILE A 40 29.27 -15.56 -16.98
N GLU A 41 30.53 -15.72 -16.55
CA GLU A 41 31.60 -16.16 -17.43
C GLU A 41 31.32 -17.61 -17.84
N ARG A 42 30.97 -17.82 -19.12
CA ARG A 42 31.03 -19.15 -19.72
C ARG A 42 32.48 -19.42 -20.05
N ASP A 43 33.08 -20.35 -19.32
CA ASP A 43 34.37 -20.92 -19.69
C ASP A 43 34.23 -21.57 -21.09
N LEU A 44 34.97 -21.04 -22.06
CA LEU A 44 35.01 -21.51 -23.45
C LEU A 44 36.29 -22.32 -23.73
N SER A 45 36.95 -22.81 -22.67
CA SER A 45 38.09 -23.72 -22.83
C SER A 45 37.68 -24.96 -23.65
N PRO A 46 38.50 -25.40 -24.62
CA PRO A 46 38.21 -26.61 -25.36
C PRO A 46 38.17 -27.80 -24.40
N PHE A 47 37.07 -28.55 -24.46
CA PHE A 47 36.86 -29.75 -23.65
C PHE A 47 38.06 -30.70 -23.83
N LYS A 48 38.83 -30.93 -22.76
CA LYS A 48 39.78 -32.04 -22.71
C LYS A 48 39.00 -33.33 -22.48
N GLU A 49 38.98 -34.19 -23.49
CA GLU A 49 38.46 -35.55 -23.37
C GLU A 49 39.12 -36.26 -22.20
N THR A 50 38.33 -36.61 -21.20
CA THR A 50 38.79 -37.39 -20.06
C THR A 50 38.70 -38.86 -20.45
N GLN A 51 39.85 -39.53 -20.59
CA GLN A 51 39.90 -40.97 -20.80
C GLN A 51 39.26 -41.70 -19.61
N ILE A 52 38.17 -42.40 -19.86
CA ILE A 52 37.54 -43.27 -18.87
C ILE A 52 38.35 -44.56 -18.79
N ARG A 53 39.19 -44.68 -17.74
CA ARG A 53 39.67 -46.00 -17.30
C ARG A 53 38.62 -46.61 -16.37
N GLN A 54 37.98 -47.68 -16.83
CA GLN A 54 37.23 -48.61 -15.98
C GLN A 54 38.16 -49.14 -14.88
N THR A 55 37.71 -49.06 -13.63
CA THR A 55 38.33 -49.76 -12.50
C THR A 55 37.27 -50.66 -11.89
N GLU A 56 37.51 -51.97 -11.98
CA GLU A 56 36.77 -53.01 -11.29
C GLU A 56 37.02 -52.95 -9.78
N GLY A 57 35.95 -53.22 -9.03
CA GLY A 57 35.88 -53.69 -7.64
C GLY A 57 37.03 -53.40 -6.68
N ALA A 58 36.82 -52.44 -5.78
CA ALA A 58 37.37 -52.49 -4.42
C ALA A 58 36.39 -51.83 -3.44
N THR A 59 36.00 -52.60 -2.42
CA THR A 59 35.15 -52.24 -1.28
C THR A 59 35.51 -50.89 -0.67
N LEU A 60 34.60 -49.93 -0.75
CA LEU A 60 34.70 -48.66 -0.02
C LEU A 60 34.12 -48.86 1.39
N ALA A 61 34.99 -48.73 2.39
CA ALA A 61 34.57 -48.38 3.74
C ALA A 61 33.74 -47.11 3.67
N VAL A 62 32.47 -47.19 4.05
CA VAL A 62 31.56 -46.05 4.12
C VAL A 62 31.96 -45.23 5.35
N THR A 63 32.83 -44.25 5.15
CA THR A 63 32.99 -43.15 6.11
C THR A 63 31.64 -42.46 6.23
N PRO A 64 31.03 -42.34 7.43
CA PRO A 64 29.76 -41.65 7.58
C PRO A 64 29.96 -40.19 7.16
N LYS A 65 29.36 -39.81 6.03
CA LYS A 65 29.22 -38.41 5.64
C LYS A 65 28.46 -37.73 6.77
N ALA A 66 29.14 -36.82 7.48
CA ALA A 66 28.53 -36.03 8.53
C ALA A 66 27.19 -35.47 8.03
N PRO A 67 26.11 -35.52 8.83
CA PRO A 67 24.83 -34.99 8.42
C PRO A 67 25.06 -33.53 8.03
N GLN A 68 24.77 -33.20 6.76
CA GLN A 68 24.67 -31.82 6.33
C GLN A 68 23.67 -31.17 7.28
N LYS A 69 24.18 -30.32 8.17
CA LYS A 69 23.39 -29.51 9.10
C LYS A 69 22.43 -28.75 8.20
N ALA A 70 21.15 -29.17 8.20
CA ALA A 70 20.10 -28.39 7.58
C ALA A 70 20.27 -26.97 8.12
N THR A 71 20.53 -26.01 7.24
CA THR A 71 20.63 -24.61 7.59
C THR A 71 19.36 -24.30 8.39
N ALA A 72 19.53 -23.95 9.66
CA ALA A 72 18.41 -23.67 10.55
C ALA A 72 17.52 -22.65 9.81
N PRO A 73 16.22 -22.92 9.64
CA PRO A 73 15.41 -22.08 8.79
C PRO A 73 15.41 -20.66 9.38
N THR A 74 15.95 -19.72 8.62
CA THR A 74 16.16 -18.34 9.00
C THR A 74 14.84 -17.59 8.82
N GLY A 75 13.97 -17.64 9.84
CA GLY A 75 12.71 -16.92 9.82
C GLY A 75 11.88 -17.15 11.07
N LYS A 76 11.08 -16.15 11.46
CA LYS A 76 10.10 -16.28 12.54
C LYS A 76 9.02 -17.27 12.14
N ARG A 77 8.39 -17.89 13.15
CA ARG A 77 7.28 -18.84 12.96
C ARG A 77 5.96 -18.15 13.24
N TYR A 78 5.04 -18.27 12.29
CA TYR A 78 3.68 -17.75 12.35
C TYR A 78 2.74 -18.93 12.49
N ILE A 79 2.10 -19.02 13.64
CA ILE A 79 1.27 -20.17 14.03
C ILE A 79 -0.14 -19.66 14.36
N VAL A 80 -1.18 -20.24 13.75
CA VAL A 80 -2.56 -20.21 14.24
C VAL A 80 -2.81 -21.55 14.91
N ARG A 81 -3.21 -21.51 16.18
CA ARG A 81 -3.42 -22.70 17.00
C ARG A 81 -4.70 -23.41 16.56
N ASN A 82 -4.78 -24.71 16.84
CA ASN A 82 -6.02 -25.45 16.65
C ASN A 82 -7.16 -24.81 17.46
N GLY A 83 -8.29 -24.54 16.82
CA GLY A 83 -9.45 -23.88 17.44
C GLY A 83 -9.31 -22.38 17.68
N GLU A 84 -8.17 -21.75 17.34
CA GLU A 84 -8.01 -20.29 17.34
C GLU A 84 -8.59 -19.71 16.05
N THR A 85 -9.21 -18.53 16.10
CA THR A 85 -9.65 -17.84 14.88
C THR A 85 -8.45 -17.36 14.08
N TYR A 86 -8.57 -17.35 12.74
CA TYR A 86 -7.51 -16.79 11.91
C TYR A 86 -7.27 -15.30 12.22
N ARG A 87 -8.32 -14.55 12.58
CA ARG A 87 -8.23 -13.15 13.02
C ARG A 87 -7.37 -12.99 14.28
N ASP A 88 -7.56 -13.85 15.28
CA ASP A 88 -6.79 -13.80 16.52
C ASP A 88 -5.32 -14.16 16.30
N GLY A 89 -5.08 -15.21 15.50
CA GLY A 89 -3.73 -15.60 15.08
C GLY A 89 -3.01 -14.44 14.37
N LEU A 90 -3.68 -13.83 13.39
CA LEU A 90 -3.14 -12.70 12.62
C LEU A 90 -2.86 -11.48 13.50
N ARG A 91 -3.79 -11.11 14.38
CA ARG A 91 -3.60 -10.02 15.36
C ARG A 91 -2.38 -10.26 16.24
N ARG A 92 -2.19 -11.50 16.71
CA ARG A 92 -1.02 -11.87 17.52
C ARG A 92 0.28 -11.80 16.73
N TRP A 93 0.28 -12.19 15.47
CA TRP A 93 1.44 -12.08 14.58
C TRP A 93 1.86 -10.62 14.39
N LEU A 94 0.90 -9.73 14.09
CA LEU A 94 1.15 -8.30 13.91
C LEU A 94 1.74 -7.66 15.17
N LYS A 95 1.17 -7.98 16.35
CA LYS A 95 1.72 -7.52 17.64
C LYS A 95 3.14 -8.04 17.88
N SER A 96 3.44 -9.28 17.50
CA SER A 96 4.78 -9.85 17.64
C SER A 96 5.84 -9.22 16.71
N GLU A 97 5.39 -8.51 15.66
CA GLU A 97 6.24 -7.67 14.81
C GLU A 97 6.35 -6.22 15.30
N GLY A 98 5.69 -5.87 16.42
CA GLY A 98 5.75 -4.54 17.01
C GLY A 98 4.71 -3.55 16.46
N TYR A 99 3.64 -4.05 15.81
CA TYR A 99 2.50 -3.23 15.42
C TYR A 99 1.40 -3.33 16.49
N ASP A 100 1.31 -2.28 17.31
CA ASP A 100 0.37 -2.23 18.44
C ASP A 100 -1.06 -1.88 18.00
N ASN A 101 -1.17 -1.10 16.92
CA ASN A 101 -2.44 -0.71 16.31
C ASN A 101 -2.64 -1.46 14.99
N ILE A 102 -3.87 -1.92 14.76
CA ILE A 102 -4.24 -2.65 13.55
C ILE A 102 -5.52 -2.04 12.98
N ALA A 103 -5.43 -1.46 11.80
CA ALA A 103 -6.57 -0.97 11.04
C ALA A 103 -7.08 -2.08 10.11
N TRP A 104 -8.40 -2.27 10.06
CA TRP A 104 -9.04 -3.31 9.27
C TRP A 104 -9.98 -2.65 8.25
N ASN A 105 -9.90 -3.07 7.00
CA ASN A 105 -10.89 -2.73 5.98
C ASN A 105 -11.07 -3.94 5.07
N LEU A 106 -12.10 -4.73 5.36
CA LEU A 106 -12.32 -6.04 4.77
C LEU A 106 -13.75 -6.13 4.26
N SER A 107 -13.94 -6.79 3.11
CA SER A 107 -15.28 -7.21 2.69
C SER A 107 -15.87 -8.22 3.68
N SER A 108 -17.20 -8.36 3.67
CA SER A 108 -17.89 -9.36 4.49
C SER A 108 -17.39 -10.78 4.24
N LYS A 109 -16.94 -11.11 3.02
CA LYS A 109 -16.33 -12.42 2.71
C LYS A 109 -15.04 -12.63 3.52
N ALA A 110 -14.14 -11.65 3.51
CA ALA A 110 -12.87 -11.74 4.22
C ALA A 110 -13.03 -11.68 5.74
N GLU A 111 -13.98 -10.89 6.24
CA GLU A 111 -14.33 -10.89 7.66
C GLU A 111 -14.81 -12.27 8.13
N LEU A 112 -15.73 -12.88 7.37
CA LEU A 112 -16.24 -14.22 7.67
C LEU A 112 -15.13 -15.28 7.61
N ALA A 113 -14.26 -15.22 6.59
CA ALA A 113 -13.13 -16.16 6.46
C ALA A 113 -12.17 -16.05 7.65
N LEU A 114 -11.83 -14.83 8.09
CA LEU A 114 -10.96 -14.60 9.24
C LEU A 114 -11.61 -14.95 10.59
N ALA A 115 -12.93 -14.88 10.68
CA ALA A 115 -13.69 -15.26 11.88
C ALA A 115 -13.75 -16.78 12.10
N GLN A 116 -13.47 -17.59 11.06
CA GLN A 116 -13.43 -19.04 11.20
C GLN A 116 -12.27 -19.49 12.10
N THR A 117 -12.51 -20.58 12.83
CA THR A 117 -11.48 -21.26 13.62
C THR A 117 -10.66 -22.18 12.76
N ALA A 118 -9.34 -22.20 12.95
CA ALA A 118 -8.46 -23.10 12.24
C ALA A 118 -8.74 -24.56 12.63
N PRO A 119 -9.15 -25.44 11.70
CA PRO A 119 -9.49 -26.84 12.01
C PRO A 119 -8.25 -27.69 12.30
N HIS A 120 -7.08 -27.19 11.93
CA HIS A 120 -5.78 -27.78 12.22
C HIS A 120 -4.77 -26.65 12.46
N VAL A 121 -3.61 -26.97 13.04
CA VAL A 121 -2.57 -25.97 13.30
C VAL A 121 -2.04 -25.43 11.98
N PHE A 122 -2.30 -24.16 11.68
CA PHE A 122 -1.63 -23.46 10.60
C PHE A 122 -0.27 -23.01 11.09
N ASN A 123 0.80 -23.40 10.41
CA ASN A 123 2.17 -23.08 10.82
C ASN A 123 3.02 -22.82 9.60
N ARG A 124 3.57 -21.61 9.50
CA ARG A 124 4.45 -21.19 8.41
C ARG A 124 5.66 -20.47 8.97
N GLN A 125 6.78 -20.64 8.28
CA GLN A 125 8.03 -19.99 8.63
C GLN A 125 8.42 -18.99 7.55
N GLY A 126 8.97 -17.85 7.94
CA GLY A 126 9.46 -16.84 7.00
C GLY A 126 9.20 -15.42 7.49
N THR A 127 8.74 -14.57 6.58
CA THR A 127 8.34 -13.19 6.87
C THR A 127 6.85 -13.09 7.14
N LEU A 128 6.43 -12.01 7.83
CA LEU A 128 5.01 -11.74 8.09
C LEU A 128 4.21 -11.66 6.78
N LYS A 129 4.74 -10.94 5.78
CA LYS A 129 4.09 -10.81 4.47
C LYS A 129 3.86 -12.18 3.83
N THR A 130 4.88 -13.04 3.83
CA THR A 130 4.77 -14.41 3.31
C THR A 130 3.74 -15.24 4.06
N ALA A 131 3.72 -15.16 5.40
CA ALA A 131 2.74 -15.88 6.22
C ALA A 131 1.30 -15.45 5.92
N ILE A 132 1.08 -14.14 5.74
CA ILE A 132 -0.24 -13.60 5.36
C ILE A 132 -0.64 -14.02 3.96
N THR A 133 0.27 -13.99 2.97
CA THR A 133 -0.03 -14.48 1.61
C THR A 133 -0.42 -15.96 1.61
N LEU A 134 0.27 -16.79 2.40
CA LEU A 134 -0.08 -18.21 2.54
C LEU A 134 -1.41 -18.43 3.28
N LEU A 135 -1.71 -17.59 4.28
CA LEU A 135 -2.99 -17.61 4.96
C LEU A 135 -4.14 -17.21 4.01
N SER A 136 -3.92 -16.18 3.18
CA SER A 136 -4.87 -15.77 2.15
C SER A 136 -5.20 -16.91 1.18
N GLY A 137 -4.17 -17.67 0.76
CA GLY A 137 -4.35 -18.85 -0.07
C GLY A 137 -5.09 -20.00 0.63
N GLU A 138 -4.81 -20.24 1.92
CA GLU A 138 -5.53 -21.24 2.73
C GLU A 138 -7.04 -20.93 2.82
N LEU A 139 -7.38 -19.65 2.91
CA LEU A 139 -8.76 -19.18 3.09
C LEU A 139 -9.50 -18.92 1.76
N ASP A 140 -8.83 -19.12 0.61
CA ASP A 140 -9.35 -18.76 -0.72
C ASP A 140 -9.99 -17.35 -0.75
N THR A 141 -9.35 -16.42 -0.04
CA THR A 141 -9.85 -15.06 0.18
C THR A 141 -8.67 -14.09 0.22
N PRO A 142 -8.68 -13.00 -0.59
CA PRO A 142 -7.61 -12.02 -0.57
C PRO A 142 -7.43 -11.42 0.82
N ILE A 143 -6.21 -11.50 1.35
CA ILE A 143 -5.82 -10.84 2.59
C ILE A 143 -4.44 -10.24 2.35
N ARG A 144 -4.38 -8.92 2.47
CA ARG A 144 -3.22 -8.09 2.15
C ARG A 144 -2.77 -7.34 3.40
N LEU A 145 -1.49 -6.94 3.39
CA LEU A 145 -0.84 -6.24 4.48
C LEU A 145 -0.21 -4.96 3.96
N THR A 146 -0.51 -3.85 4.63
CA THR A 146 0.27 -2.61 4.58
C THR A 146 0.77 -2.27 5.98
N VAL A 147 1.89 -1.56 6.08
CA VAL A 147 2.49 -1.20 7.38
C VAL A 147 3.01 0.23 7.35
N ASN A 148 2.83 0.92 8.46
CA ASN A 148 3.50 2.18 8.76
C ASN A 148 4.47 1.96 9.94
N HIS A 149 5.75 1.75 9.63
CA HIS A 149 6.77 1.47 10.64
C HIS A 149 6.97 2.63 11.63
N LYS A 150 6.82 3.89 11.18
CA LYS A 150 7.00 5.07 12.04
C LYS A 150 5.88 5.15 13.09
N ALA A 151 4.65 4.92 12.65
CA ALA A 151 3.47 4.94 13.53
C ALA A 151 3.23 3.60 14.25
N LYS A 152 4.02 2.56 13.96
CA LYS A 152 3.82 1.19 14.47
C LYS A 152 2.40 0.66 14.24
N VAL A 153 1.88 0.87 13.03
CA VAL A 153 0.54 0.44 12.65
C VAL A 153 0.59 -0.53 11.48
N ALA A 154 -0.23 -1.56 11.53
CA ALA A 154 -0.49 -2.45 10.40
C ALA A 154 -1.91 -2.24 9.87
N GLY A 155 -2.09 -2.34 8.56
CA GLY A 155 -3.38 -2.36 7.89
C GLY A 155 -3.62 -3.73 7.25
N ILE A 156 -4.79 -4.33 7.51
CA ILE A 156 -5.23 -5.57 6.89
C ILE A 156 -6.45 -5.29 6.02
N TYR A 157 -6.36 -5.68 4.74
CA TYR A 157 -7.37 -5.36 3.73
C TYR A 157 -7.48 -6.42 2.64
N ASP A 158 -8.52 -6.35 1.82
CA ASP A 158 -8.79 -7.30 0.73
C ASP A 158 -9.04 -6.65 -0.66
N PHE A 159 -9.04 -5.32 -0.75
CA PHE A 159 -9.11 -4.60 -2.04
C PHE A 159 -7.79 -4.57 -2.81
N GLU A 160 -7.86 -4.29 -4.12
CA GLU A 160 -6.70 -4.28 -5.03
C GLU A 160 -5.94 -2.95 -5.05
N ASP A 161 -6.64 -1.83 -4.81
CA ASP A 161 -6.07 -0.49 -4.88
C ASP A 161 -5.01 -0.22 -3.81
N LEU A 162 -4.27 0.89 -3.98
CA LEU A 162 -3.26 1.31 -3.02
C LEU A 162 -3.90 1.62 -1.66
N PRO A 163 -3.45 0.97 -0.58
CA PRO A 163 -3.98 1.22 0.75
C PRO A 163 -3.40 2.49 1.37
N LEU A 164 -4.23 3.26 2.05
CA LEU A 164 -3.83 4.42 2.83
C LEU A 164 -4.24 4.23 4.30
N ILE A 165 -3.26 4.35 5.21
CA ILE A 165 -3.52 4.39 6.65
C ILE A 165 -3.55 5.85 7.10
N THR A 166 -4.70 6.29 7.58
CA THR A 166 -4.91 7.64 8.12
C THR A 166 -5.02 7.59 9.64
N HIS A 167 -4.25 8.43 10.35
CA HIS A 167 -4.40 8.59 11.80
C HIS A 167 -5.51 9.61 12.09
N VAL A 168 -6.63 9.13 12.61
CA VAL A 168 -7.78 9.96 12.96
C VAL A 168 -7.68 10.37 14.42
N LYS A 169 -7.44 11.66 14.66
CA LYS A 169 -7.30 12.26 15.99
C LYS A 169 -7.64 13.75 15.97
N GLY A 170 -8.04 14.29 17.11
CA GLY A 170 -8.25 15.72 17.30
C GLY A 170 -9.19 16.01 18.46
N GLY A 171 -9.31 17.28 18.83
CA GLY A 171 -10.21 17.71 19.90
C GLY A 171 -11.64 17.97 19.42
N SER A 172 -11.84 18.21 18.13
CA SER A 172 -13.15 18.49 17.55
C SER A 172 -13.33 17.88 16.18
N LEU A 173 -14.58 17.66 15.79
CA LEU A 173 -14.93 17.06 14.51
C LEU A 173 -14.45 17.93 13.35
N LYS A 174 -14.59 19.26 13.45
CA LYS A 174 -14.06 20.20 12.45
C LYS A 174 -12.55 20.02 12.25
N GLN A 175 -11.79 19.92 13.33
CA GLN A 175 -10.34 19.71 13.25
C GLN A 175 -10.00 18.38 12.56
N VAL A 176 -10.66 17.30 12.99
CA VAL A 176 -10.42 15.96 12.43
C VAL A 176 -10.71 15.93 10.94
N LEU A 177 -11.86 16.45 10.52
CA LEU A 177 -12.26 16.47 9.11
C LEU A 177 -11.31 17.32 8.28
N ARG A 178 -10.88 18.49 8.76
CA ARG A 178 -9.85 19.29 8.09
C ARG A 178 -8.59 18.48 7.85
N ASP A 179 -8.04 17.87 8.89
CA ASP A 179 -6.77 17.16 8.83
C ASP A 179 -6.86 15.96 7.87
N VAL A 180 -7.99 15.25 7.87
CA VAL A 180 -8.27 14.15 6.94
C VAL A 180 -8.45 14.66 5.51
N VAL A 181 -9.26 15.70 5.27
CA VAL A 181 -9.47 16.28 3.94
C VAL A 181 -8.13 16.70 3.31
N LEU A 182 -7.29 17.39 4.07
CA LEU A 182 -5.96 17.79 3.61
C LEU A 182 -5.03 16.60 3.38
N HIS A 183 -5.14 15.54 4.20
CA HIS A 183 -4.33 14.33 4.05
C HIS A 183 -4.63 13.59 2.74
N TYR A 184 -5.88 13.59 2.27
CA TYR A 184 -6.29 13.02 0.98
C TYR A 184 -6.05 13.98 -0.21
N GLY A 185 -5.45 15.15 0.02
CA GLY A 185 -5.18 16.14 -1.03
C GLY A 185 -6.39 16.96 -1.47
N TYR A 186 -7.50 16.90 -0.73
CA TYR A 186 -8.69 17.70 -0.98
C TYR A 186 -8.57 19.08 -0.34
N ARG A 187 -9.42 20.01 -0.81
CA ARG A 187 -9.39 21.40 -0.38
C ARG A 187 -10.30 21.60 0.83
N TRP A 188 -9.72 22.17 1.88
CA TRP A 188 -10.44 22.70 3.04
C TRP A 188 -10.35 24.23 3.06
N VAL A 189 -11.47 24.90 3.25
CA VAL A 189 -11.54 26.36 3.39
C VAL A 189 -11.92 26.71 4.83
N GLU A 190 -11.02 27.41 5.51
CA GLU A 190 -11.27 27.97 6.84
C GLU A 190 -12.00 29.32 6.77
N GLY A 191 -12.62 29.71 7.88
CA GLY A 191 -13.25 31.01 8.05
C GLY A 191 -14.73 30.92 8.43
N ASP A 192 -15.38 32.08 8.44
CA ASP A 192 -16.79 32.28 8.81
C ASP A 192 -17.66 32.70 7.61
N ASP A 193 -17.07 32.79 6.42
CA ASP A 193 -17.78 33.15 5.19
C ASP A 193 -18.64 31.99 4.66
N SER A 194 -19.44 32.26 3.63
CA SER A 194 -20.26 31.22 2.99
C SER A 194 -19.46 30.20 2.18
N ALA A 195 -18.18 30.48 1.90
CA ALA A 195 -17.29 29.61 1.14
C ALA A 195 -16.51 28.63 2.03
N ARG A 196 -16.63 28.73 3.36
CA ARG A 196 -15.99 27.81 4.32
C ARG A 196 -16.44 26.36 4.14
N SER A 197 -15.54 25.44 4.43
CA SER A 197 -15.81 24.00 4.37
C SER A 197 -16.76 23.54 5.47
N TYR A 198 -16.70 24.12 6.67
CA TYR A 198 -17.56 23.68 7.78
C TYR A 198 -18.82 24.53 7.90
N LEU A 199 -19.93 24.06 7.34
CA LEU A 199 -21.23 24.76 7.30
C LEU A 199 -22.19 24.30 8.40
N ALA A 200 -21.94 23.16 9.05
CA ALA A 200 -22.71 22.68 10.19
C ALA A 200 -22.70 23.70 11.35
N LYS A 201 -23.79 23.73 12.12
CA LYS A 201 -24.03 24.76 13.16
C LYS A 201 -23.16 24.56 14.39
N ARG A 202 -22.79 23.32 14.68
CA ARG A 202 -22.03 22.94 15.88
C ARG A 202 -20.77 22.21 15.47
N ASP A 203 -19.67 22.55 16.11
CA ASP A 203 -18.48 21.70 16.10
C ASP A 203 -18.64 20.65 17.21
N TYR A 204 -18.66 19.39 16.82
CA TYR A 204 -18.87 18.28 17.75
C TYR A 204 -17.57 17.93 18.44
N GLN A 205 -17.64 17.56 19.72
CA GLN A 205 -16.49 17.02 20.43
C GLN A 205 -16.02 15.73 19.73
N PHE A 206 -14.72 15.63 19.49
CA PHE A 206 -14.08 14.40 19.05
C PHE A 206 -13.18 13.88 20.16
N GLY A 207 -13.27 12.60 20.46
CA GLY A 207 -12.53 11.98 21.57
C GLY A 207 -11.90 10.65 21.24
N ALA A 208 -12.04 10.19 19.99
CA ALA A 208 -11.45 8.95 19.54
C ALA A 208 -10.05 9.19 18.97
N ASP A 209 -9.15 8.23 19.20
CA ASP A 209 -7.84 8.14 18.55
C ASP A 209 -7.76 6.76 17.93
N TYR A 210 -7.80 6.69 16.60
CA TYR A 210 -7.78 5.43 15.87
C TYR A 210 -7.14 5.58 14.49
N TYR A 211 -6.85 4.44 13.89
CA TYR A 211 -6.32 4.38 12.52
C TYR A 211 -7.41 3.88 11.59
N LEU A 212 -7.63 4.62 10.53
CA LEU A 212 -8.52 4.27 9.44
C LEU A 212 -7.70 3.72 8.28
N LEU A 213 -8.21 2.67 7.63
CA LEU A 213 -7.62 2.08 6.44
C LEU A 213 -8.65 2.18 5.30
N THR A 214 -8.25 2.75 4.19
CA THR A 214 -9.06 2.94 2.97
C THR A 214 -8.17 2.77 1.75
N THR A 215 -8.73 2.90 0.56
CA THR A 215 -7.91 3.13 -0.63
C THR A 215 -7.42 4.59 -0.64
N GLU A 216 -6.28 4.85 -1.25
CA GLU A 216 -5.65 6.19 -1.31
C GLU A 216 -6.56 7.27 -1.90
N ASN A 217 -7.50 6.89 -2.77
CA ASN A 217 -8.39 7.81 -3.46
C ASN A 217 -9.83 7.82 -2.90
N ASP A 218 -10.11 7.05 -1.84
CA ASP A 218 -11.46 6.92 -1.27
C ASP A 218 -11.68 7.85 -0.08
N ILE A 219 -11.72 9.16 -0.38
CA ILE A 219 -12.11 10.16 0.63
C ILE A 219 -13.56 10.00 1.07
N ASP A 220 -14.46 9.56 0.17
CA ASP A 220 -15.88 9.39 0.49
C ASP A 220 -16.07 8.32 1.57
N GLY A 221 -15.41 7.16 1.42
CA GLY A 221 -15.39 6.11 2.44
C GLY A 221 -14.72 6.58 3.73
N ALA A 222 -13.65 7.37 3.64
CA ALA A 222 -12.98 7.91 4.82
C ALA A 222 -13.88 8.86 5.62
N LEU A 223 -14.53 9.81 4.94
CA LEU A 223 -15.45 10.76 5.56
C LEU A 223 -16.71 10.06 6.09
N THR A 224 -17.26 9.10 5.34
CA THR A 224 -18.41 8.30 5.79
C THR A 224 -18.11 7.59 7.10
N ALA A 225 -16.95 6.93 7.20
CA ALA A 225 -16.56 6.22 8.43
C ALA A 225 -16.40 7.15 9.64
N ILE A 226 -15.89 8.37 9.43
CA ILE A 226 -15.71 9.36 10.51
C ILE A 226 -17.05 9.97 10.91
N LEU A 227 -17.94 10.22 9.94
CA LEU A 227 -19.19 10.95 10.13
C LEU A 227 -20.37 10.07 10.55
N ASP A 228 -20.27 8.74 10.49
CA ASP A 228 -21.35 7.79 10.81
C ASP A 228 -22.04 8.05 12.17
N ALA A 229 -21.27 8.52 13.16
CA ALA A 229 -21.78 8.81 14.51
C ALA A 229 -22.27 10.26 14.71
N TYR A 230 -22.28 11.09 13.66
CA TYR A 230 -22.56 12.52 13.74
C TYR A 230 -23.70 12.91 12.79
N PRO A 231 -24.57 13.86 13.16
CA PRO A 231 -25.70 14.28 12.33
C PRO A 231 -25.27 15.27 11.23
N VAL A 232 -24.13 15.02 10.60
CA VAL A 232 -23.58 15.84 9.52
C VAL A 232 -23.08 14.94 8.41
N LYS A 233 -23.10 15.45 7.19
CA LYS A 233 -22.61 14.76 6.00
C LYS A 233 -21.57 15.58 5.27
N ALA A 234 -20.72 14.89 4.53
CA ALA A 234 -19.78 15.51 3.60
C ALA A 234 -20.40 15.66 2.20
N GLN A 235 -20.08 16.76 1.54
CA GLN A 235 -20.35 16.99 0.13
C GLN A 235 -19.08 17.48 -0.54
N ILE A 236 -18.67 16.82 -1.61
CA ILE A 236 -17.46 17.16 -2.34
C ILE A 236 -17.84 17.89 -3.62
N LEU A 237 -17.37 19.12 -3.78
CA LEU A 237 -17.51 19.86 -5.01
C LEU A 237 -16.45 19.39 -6.01
N ALA A 238 -16.85 18.48 -6.89
CA ALA A 238 -15.94 17.78 -7.81
C ALA A 238 -15.06 18.70 -8.68
N SER A 239 -15.55 19.89 -9.05
CA SER A 239 -14.79 20.83 -9.89
C SER A 239 -13.61 21.49 -9.16
N THR A 240 -13.67 21.62 -7.84
CA THR A 240 -12.63 22.30 -7.04
C THR A 240 -11.95 21.38 -6.02
N GLY A 241 -12.48 20.17 -5.82
CA GLY A 241 -12.06 19.27 -4.75
C GLY A 241 -12.34 19.83 -3.36
N GLN A 242 -13.21 20.82 -3.22
CA GLN A 242 -13.55 21.39 -1.93
C GLN A 242 -14.58 20.50 -1.22
N VAL A 243 -14.28 20.17 0.04
CA VAL A 243 -15.19 19.41 0.90
C VAL A 243 -16.02 20.38 1.74
N PHE A 244 -17.32 20.17 1.76
CA PHE A 244 -18.29 20.86 2.60
C PHE A 244 -18.91 19.90 3.61
N ILE A 245 -19.03 20.35 4.85
CA ILE A 245 -19.68 19.61 5.94
C ILE A 245 -20.97 20.32 6.27
N VAL A 246 -22.10 19.66 6.01
CA VAL A 246 -23.45 20.21 6.21
C VAL A 246 -24.22 19.32 7.18
N GLU A 247 -25.25 19.85 7.82
CA GLU A 247 -26.18 19.02 8.60
C GLU A 247 -26.87 18.00 7.69
N ASP A 248 -27.18 16.81 8.22
CA ASP A 248 -27.91 15.79 7.46
C ASP A 248 -29.38 16.18 7.20
#